data_AF-A0A957RN67-F1
#
_entry.id   AF-A0A957RN67-F1
#
_cell.length_a   1.000
_cell.length_b   1.000
_cell.length_c   1.000
_cell.angle_alpha   90.00
_cell.angle_beta   90.00
_cell.angle_gamma   90.00
#
_symmetry.space_group_name_H-M   'P 1'
#
loop_
_entity.id
_entity.type
_entity.pdbx_description
1 polymer ?
#
loop_
_entity_poly.entity_id
_entity_poly.type
_entity_poly.pdbx_seq_one_letter_code
_entity_poly.pdbx_strand_id
1 'polypeptide(L)'
;YIAVLDRNAFNVRYASFVTPALYTLLGVGLAGFARWWRPLPYVLFVLVAAGLIHGAYADIYDSRNDREHMAEVSEWLHASTGPGDVIFVDQKYPFGFYYQPYTIDETAPPPEVGSDAVPARYLFVDINTIDQRLSEWAGDARRVFWVQWFESDTDPRHSV
;
A
#
# COMPACT_ATOMS: atom_id res chain seq x y z
N TYR A 1 6.24 -15.27 12.61
CA TYR A 1 6.51 -13.88 12.20
C TYR A 1 7.24 -13.83 10.86
N ILE A 2 8.34 -14.60 10.68
CA ILE A 2 9.10 -14.65 9.42
C ILE A 2 8.30 -15.20 8.20
N ALA A 3 7.34 -16.11 8.40
CA ALA A 3 6.60 -16.72 7.29
C ALA A 3 5.42 -15.89 6.73
N VAL A 4 5.00 -14.82 7.40
CA VAL A 4 3.83 -14.02 6.98
C VAL A 4 4.22 -12.89 6.02
N LEU A 5 5.47 -12.45 6.06
CA LEU A 5 5.95 -11.30 5.29
C LEU A 5 6.26 -11.61 3.83
N ASP A 6 6.48 -12.88 3.48
CA ASP A 6 7.08 -13.26 2.18
C ASP A 6 6.05 -13.56 1.07
N ARG A 7 4.74 -13.64 1.39
CA ARG A 7 3.68 -13.95 0.40
C ARG A 7 2.42 -13.12 0.64
N ASN A 8 2.50 -11.83 0.31
CA ASN A 8 1.45 -10.83 0.54
C ASN A 8 0.23 -10.92 -0.39
N ALA A 9 0.24 -11.77 -1.43
CA ALA A 9 -0.87 -11.80 -2.38
C ALA A 9 -2.23 -12.23 -1.79
N PHE A 10 -2.27 -12.91 -0.62
CA PHE A 10 -3.53 -13.44 -0.09
C PHE A 10 -3.80 -13.30 1.42
N ASN A 11 -2.85 -13.01 2.31
CA ASN A 11 -2.97 -13.46 3.72
C ASN A 11 -3.63 -12.51 4.74
N VAL A 12 -3.54 -11.18 4.62
CA VAL A 12 -3.99 -10.27 5.70
C VAL A 12 -5.51 -10.22 5.82
N ARG A 13 -6.23 -10.20 4.67
CA ARG A 13 -7.70 -10.18 4.65
C ARG A 13 -8.34 -11.43 5.26
N TYR A 14 -7.64 -12.57 5.24
CA TYR A 14 -8.14 -13.80 5.86
C TYR A 14 -7.76 -13.92 7.33
N ALA A 15 -6.64 -13.32 7.73
CA ALA A 15 -6.26 -13.24 9.14
C ALA A 15 -7.38 -12.62 9.97
N SER A 16 -8.04 -11.57 9.48
CA SER A 16 -9.16 -10.92 10.18
C SER A 16 -10.34 -11.86 10.49
N PHE A 17 -10.61 -12.89 9.65
CA PHE A 17 -11.66 -13.87 9.91
C PHE A 17 -11.29 -14.85 11.03
N VAL A 18 -10.00 -15.15 11.20
CA VAL A 18 -9.52 -16.14 12.17
C VAL A 18 -9.11 -15.48 13.50
N THR A 19 -8.73 -14.20 13.48
CA THR A 19 -8.28 -13.43 14.66
C THR A 19 -9.26 -13.48 15.84
N PRO A 20 -10.59 -13.30 15.69
CA PRO A 20 -11.52 -13.40 16.81
C PRO A 20 -11.51 -14.79 17.49
N ALA A 21 -11.41 -15.86 16.69
CA ALA A 21 -11.33 -17.23 17.21
C ALA A 21 -10.00 -17.46 17.95
N LEU A 22 -8.89 -16.93 17.43
CA LEU A 22 -7.58 -17.00 18.10
C LEU A 22 -7.58 -16.23 19.43
N TYR A 23 -8.19 -15.04 19.50
CA TYR A 23 -8.34 -14.30 20.75
C TYR A 23 -9.24 -15.00 21.76
N THR A 24 -10.30 -15.66 21.29
CA THR A 24 -11.15 -16.49 22.16
C THR A 24 -10.35 -17.66 22.73
N LEU A 25 -9.58 -18.37 21.89
CA LEU A 25 -8.73 -19.49 22.31
C LEU A 25 -7.64 -19.03 23.27
N LEU A 26 -7.02 -17.88 23.03
CA LEU A 26 -6.07 -17.25 23.94
C LEU A 26 -6.72 -16.96 25.30
N GLY A 27 -7.91 -16.36 25.32
CA GLY A 27 -8.64 -16.06 26.54
C GLY A 27 -8.99 -17.32 27.35
N VAL A 28 -9.49 -18.37 26.68
CA VAL A 28 -9.77 -19.67 27.30
C VAL A 28 -8.50 -20.31 27.86
N GLY A 29 -7.40 -20.26 27.09
CA GLY A 29 -6.10 -20.77 27.51
C GLY A 29 -5.58 -20.07 28.77
N LEU A 30 -5.63 -18.72 28.80
CA LEU A 30 -5.24 -17.91 29.95
C LEU A 30 -6.12 -18.20 31.17
N ALA A 31 -7.44 -18.27 31.01
CA ALA A 31 -8.37 -18.59 32.09
C ALA A 31 -8.07 -19.96 32.72
N GLY A 32 -7.60 -20.93 31.93
CA GLY A 32 -7.17 -22.25 32.39
C GLY A 32 -6.06 -22.21 33.45
N PHE A 33 -5.27 -21.15 33.55
CA PHE A 33 -4.22 -21.01 34.58
C PHE A 33 -4.78 -20.64 35.97
N ALA A 34 -6.06 -20.24 36.07
CA ALA A 34 -6.70 -19.90 37.34
C ALA A 34 -6.73 -21.09 38.32
N ARG A 35 -6.70 -22.33 37.80
CA ARG A 35 -6.68 -23.56 38.61
C ARG A 35 -5.42 -23.72 39.46
N TRP A 36 -4.33 -23.08 39.06
CA TRP A 36 -3.06 -23.12 39.79
C TRP A 36 -2.93 -21.93 40.72
N TRP A 37 -3.27 -20.74 40.23
CA TRP A 37 -3.23 -19.53 41.03
C TRP A 37 -4.21 -18.50 40.46
N ARG A 38 -5.18 -18.06 41.28
CA ARG A 38 -6.28 -17.18 40.85
C ARG A 38 -5.86 -15.90 40.12
N PRO A 39 -4.79 -15.17 40.51
CA PRO A 39 -4.38 -13.96 39.80
C PRO A 39 -3.53 -14.24 38.54
N LEU A 40 -3.05 -15.47 38.33
CA LEU A 40 -2.13 -15.82 37.24
C LEU A 40 -2.67 -15.50 35.83
N PRO A 41 -3.95 -15.74 35.50
CA PRO A 41 -4.50 -15.35 34.20
C PRO A 41 -4.33 -13.86 33.91
N TYR A 42 -4.52 -13.00 34.91
CA TYR A 42 -4.40 -11.55 34.75
C TYR A 42 -2.95 -11.12 34.55
N VAL A 43 -2.02 -11.73 35.28
CA VAL A 43 -0.58 -11.47 35.10
C VAL A 43 -0.15 -11.85 33.69
N LEU A 44 -0.53 -13.05 33.22
CA LEU A 44 -0.21 -13.52 31.87
C LEU A 44 -0.89 -12.65 30.80
N PHE A 45 -2.14 -12.24 31.01
CA PHE A 45 -2.83 -11.32 30.13
C PHE A 45 -2.07 -9.99 29.98
N VAL A 46 -1.64 -9.38 31.09
CA VAL A 46 -0.86 -8.13 31.06
C VAL A 46 0.45 -8.32 30.31
N LEU A 47 1.15 -9.43 30.51
CA LEU A 47 2.41 -9.72 29.79
C LEU A 47 2.18 -9.87 28.28
N VAL A 48 1.15 -10.61 27.88
CA VAL A 48 0.79 -10.77 26.46
C VAL A 48 0.37 -9.43 25.86
N ALA A 49 -0.48 -8.68 26.54
CA ALA A 49 -0.93 -7.36 26.09
C ALA A 49 0.25 -6.39 25.93
N ALA A 50 1.19 -6.37 26.87
CA ALA A 50 2.40 -5.55 26.76
C ALA A 50 3.25 -5.93 25.54
N GLY A 51 3.42 -7.23 25.27
CA GLY A 51 4.12 -7.71 24.08
C GLY A 51 3.43 -7.33 22.77
N LEU A 52 2.11 -7.46 22.71
CA LEU A 52 1.31 -7.07 21.53
C LEU A 52 1.35 -5.55 21.29
N ILE A 53 1.21 -4.74 22.35
CA ILE A 53 1.30 -3.28 22.27
C ILE A 53 2.70 -2.87 21.79
N HIS A 54 3.76 -3.48 22.34
CA HIS A 54 5.12 -3.19 21.91
C HIS A 54 5.35 -3.55 20.44
N GLY A 55 4.87 -4.72 20.01
CA GLY A 55 4.96 -5.13 18.60
C GLY A 55 4.19 -4.20 17.67
N ALA A 56 2.96 -3.82 18.02
CA ALA A 56 2.15 -2.88 17.24
C ALA A 56 2.78 -1.49 17.19
N TYR A 57 3.38 -1.02 18.29
CA TYR A 57 4.08 0.25 18.33
C TYR A 57 5.30 0.24 17.39
N ALA A 58 6.10 -0.83 17.42
CA ALA A 58 7.24 -0.97 16.51
C ALA A 58 6.81 -1.06 15.04
N ASP A 59 5.71 -1.76 14.75
CA ASP A 59 5.16 -1.85 13.39
C ASP A 59 4.72 -0.48 12.84
N ILE A 60 4.10 0.35 13.68
CA ILE A 60 3.55 1.66 13.26
C ILE A 60 4.61 2.77 13.24
N TYR A 61 5.59 2.75 14.14
CA TYR A 61 6.48 3.90 14.38
C TYR A 61 7.96 3.63 14.10
N ASP A 62 8.38 2.40 13.79
CA ASP A 62 9.74 2.14 13.30
C ASP A 62 9.80 2.44 11.80
N SER A 63 10.64 3.39 11.40
CA SER A 63 10.79 3.81 10.01
C SER A 63 11.24 2.69 9.07
N ARG A 64 11.77 1.58 9.61
CA ARG A 64 12.07 0.39 8.81
C ARG A 64 10.82 -0.31 8.27
N ASN A 65 9.68 -0.06 8.89
CA ASN A 65 8.37 -0.57 8.49
C ASN A 65 7.57 0.48 7.70
N ASP A 66 8.15 1.65 7.40
CA ASP A 66 7.52 2.63 6.52
C ASP A 66 7.35 2.00 5.14
N ARG A 67 6.09 1.88 4.71
CA ARG A 67 5.70 1.27 3.44
C ARG A 67 5.16 2.28 2.42
N GLU A 68 5.08 3.55 2.79
CA GLU A 68 4.40 4.57 1.99
C GLU A 68 5.16 5.90 2.09
N HIS A 69 5.76 6.35 0.99
CA HIS A 69 6.42 7.65 0.85
C HIS A 69 5.80 8.47 -0.29
N MET A 70 4.48 8.37 -0.53
CA MET A 70 3.83 9.00 -1.68
C MET A 70 3.83 10.53 -1.60
N ALA A 71 3.85 11.10 -0.39
CA ALA A 71 4.05 12.55 -0.22
C ALA A 71 5.40 12.98 -0.82
N GLU A 72 6.48 12.31 -0.45
CA GLU A 72 7.84 12.59 -0.95
C GLU A 72 7.97 12.33 -2.46
N VAL A 73 7.36 11.25 -2.96
CA VAL A 73 7.32 10.96 -4.40
C VAL A 73 6.52 12.04 -5.15
N SER A 74 5.41 12.49 -4.60
CA SER A 74 4.59 13.57 -5.18
C SER A 74 5.36 14.89 -5.24
N GLU A 75 6.03 15.27 -4.15
CA GLU A 75 6.92 16.43 -4.10
C GLU A 75 8.04 16.33 -5.13
N TRP A 76 8.68 15.16 -5.23
CA TRP A 76 9.74 14.92 -6.22
C TRP A 76 9.21 15.01 -7.65
N LEU A 77 8.02 14.49 -7.95
CA LEU A 77 7.39 14.59 -9.27
C LEU A 77 7.09 16.05 -9.62
N HIS A 78 6.53 16.84 -8.70
CA HIS A 78 6.29 18.26 -8.93
C HIS A 78 7.59 19.02 -9.22
N ALA A 79 8.68 18.71 -8.50
CA ALA A 79 9.97 19.34 -8.72
C ALA A 79 10.69 18.86 -10.00
N SER A 80 10.39 17.64 -10.46
CA SER A 80 11.15 16.97 -11.53
C SER A 80 10.44 16.95 -12.87
N THR A 81 9.17 17.33 -12.95
CA THR A 81 8.36 17.32 -14.18
C THR A 81 8.11 18.75 -14.70
N GLY A 82 7.74 18.85 -15.97
CA GLY A 82 7.41 20.12 -16.60
C GLY A 82 6.63 19.94 -17.91
N PRO A 83 6.34 21.03 -18.63
CA PRO A 83 5.50 21.00 -19.83
C PRO A 83 5.95 19.94 -20.84
N GLY A 84 4.98 19.16 -21.34
CA GLY A 84 5.20 18.08 -22.29
C GLY A 84 5.67 16.76 -21.68
N ASP A 85 5.89 16.68 -20.36
CA ASP A 85 6.07 15.39 -19.69
C ASP A 85 4.70 14.74 -19.41
N VAL A 86 4.71 13.42 -19.18
CA VAL A 86 3.54 12.65 -18.75
C VAL A 86 3.89 11.71 -17.60
N ILE A 87 2.94 11.49 -16.69
CA ILE A 87 3.13 10.63 -15.52
C ILE A 87 2.08 9.52 -15.56
N PHE A 88 2.55 8.27 -15.53
CA PHE A 88 1.72 7.07 -15.38
C PHE A 88 1.95 6.44 -14.01
N VAL A 89 0.87 5.96 -13.41
CA VAL A 89 0.85 5.35 -12.08
C VAL A 89 0.13 4.02 -12.17
N ASP A 90 0.76 2.96 -11.68
CA ASP A 90 0.22 1.59 -11.75
C ASP A 90 -0.73 1.23 -10.62
N GLN A 91 -0.91 2.12 -9.62
CA GLN A 91 -1.76 1.92 -8.46
C GLN A 91 -2.76 3.08 -8.26
N LYS A 92 -4.05 2.77 -8.12
CA LYS A 92 -5.13 3.78 -8.01
C LYS A 92 -5.00 4.65 -6.77
N TYR A 93 -4.74 4.01 -5.62
CA TYR A 93 -4.72 4.61 -4.29
C TYR A 93 -3.44 4.21 -3.56
N PRO A 94 -2.88 5.08 -2.69
CA PRO A 94 -3.38 6.40 -2.30
C PRO A 94 -2.87 7.56 -3.18
N PHE A 95 -2.17 7.32 -4.30
CA PHE A 95 -1.48 8.36 -5.08
C PHE A 95 -2.31 9.64 -5.32
N GLY A 96 -3.56 9.51 -5.75
CA GLY A 96 -4.44 10.66 -6.01
C GLY A 96 -4.77 11.55 -4.81
N PHE A 97 -4.52 11.10 -3.58
CA PHE A 97 -4.62 11.94 -2.38
C PHE A 97 -3.44 12.89 -2.23
N TYR A 98 -2.27 12.51 -2.77
CA TYR A 98 -1.02 13.26 -2.63
C TYR A 98 -0.66 14.06 -3.88
N TYR A 99 -1.12 13.62 -5.06
CA TYR A 99 -0.78 14.23 -6.33
C TYR A 99 -2.04 14.69 -7.08
N GLN A 100 -2.05 15.97 -7.47
CA GLN A 100 -3.03 16.55 -8.36
C GLN A 100 -2.31 17.41 -9.41
N PRO A 101 -2.74 17.37 -10.68
CA PRO A 101 -3.98 16.76 -11.15
C PRO A 101 -3.83 15.27 -11.55
N TYR A 102 -4.74 14.41 -11.09
CA TYR A 102 -4.71 12.96 -11.32
C TYR A 102 -6.06 12.40 -11.75
N THR A 103 -6.09 11.54 -12.78
CA THR A 103 -7.30 10.80 -13.19
C THR A 103 -7.10 9.29 -13.13
N ILE A 104 -8.11 8.60 -12.59
CA ILE A 104 -8.20 7.13 -12.57
C ILE A 104 -8.99 6.62 -13.78
N ASP A 105 -9.82 7.47 -14.39
CA ASP A 105 -10.59 7.13 -15.59
C ASP A 105 -9.71 7.30 -16.83
N GLU A 106 -9.46 6.18 -17.50
CA GLU A 106 -8.66 6.08 -18.72
C GLU A 106 -9.32 6.80 -19.91
N THR A 107 -10.64 6.91 -19.90
CA THR A 107 -11.40 7.55 -20.97
C THR A 107 -11.56 9.05 -20.74
N ALA A 108 -11.27 9.52 -19.52
CA ALA A 108 -11.34 10.92 -19.21
C ALA A 108 -10.21 11.70 -19.93
N PRO A 109 -10.50 12.92 -20.42
CA PRO A 109 -9.46 13.82 -20.89
C PRO A 109 -8.44 14.06 -19.76
N PRO A 110 -7.19 14.41 -20.09
CA PRO A 110 -6.22 14.71 -19.07
C PRO A 110 -6.78 15.89 -18.27
N PRO A 111 -6.71 15.84 -16.93
CA PRO A 111 -7.16 16.96 -16.14
C PRO A 111 -6.41 18.23 -16.59
N GLU A 112 -7.14 19.35 -16.70
CA GLU A 112 -6.65 20.54 -17.37
C GLU A 112 -5.31 21.03 -16.78
N VAL A 113 -4.38 21.40 -17.65
CA VAL A 113 -3.03 21.94 -17.31
C VAL A 113 -3.12 23.37 -16.73
N GLY A 114 -4.25 23.72 -16.10
CA GLY A 114 -4.44 24.99 -15.40
C GLY A 114 -3.65 25.08 -14.10
N SER A 115 -3.12 23.96 -13.61
CA SER A 115 -2.11 23.90 -12.56
C SER A 115 -0.71 23.84 -13.16
N ASP A 116 0.28 24.47 -12.52
CA ASP A 116 1.71 24.34 -12.88
C ASP A 116 2.24 22.89 -12.82
N ALA A 117 1.43 21.95 -12.32
CA ALA A 117 1.75 20.53 -12.22
C ALA A 117 1.36 19.73 -13.48
N VAL A 118 2.23 18.81 -13.87
CA VAL A 118 2.00 17.86 -14.96
C VAL A 118 0.92 16.85 -14.57
N PRO A 119 -0.09 16.58 -15.42
CA PRO A 119 -1.14 15.62 -15.10
C PRO A 119 -0.61 14.19 -15.02
N ALA A 120 -1.07 13.48 -13.99
CA ALA A 120 -0.82 12.05 -13.81
C ALA A 120 -2.05 11.23 -14.19
N ARG A 121 -1.82 9.99 -14.62
CA ARG A 121 -2.88 9.06 -15.01
C ARG A 121 -2.62 7.68 -14.44
N TYR A 122 -3.70 7.05 -13.99
CA TYR A 122 -3.69 5.64 -13.68
C TYR A 122 -3.54 4.81 -14.96
N LEU A 123 -2.71 3.77 -14.92
CA LEU A 123 -2.41 2.93 -16.05
C LEU A 123 -2.81 1.48 -15.79
N PHE A 124 -4.09 1.17 -15.98
CA PHE A 124 -4.61 -0.20 -15.99
C PHE A 124 -5.41 -0.46 -17.27
N VAL A 125 -4.84 0.00 -18.36
CA VAL A 125 -5.37 -0.20 -19.69
C VAL A 125 -5.39 -1.70 -19.99
N ASP A 126 -6.47 -2.14 -20.63
CA ASP A 126 -6.59 -3.49 -21.18
C ASP A 126 -5.29 -3.81 -21.96
N ILE A 127 -4.66 -4.93 -21.62
CA ILE A 127 -3.40 -5.39 -22.21
C ILE A 127 -3.47 -5.48 -23.74
N ASN A 128 -4.67 -5.67 -24.30
CA ASN A 128 -4.89 -5.72 -25.75
C ASN A 128 -4.88 -4.34 -26.43
N THR A 129 -4.90 -3.25 -25.66
CA THR A 129 -4.99 -1.87 -26.15
C THR A 129 -3.92 -0.94 -25.57
N ILE A 130 -3.06 -1.46 -24.69
CA ILE A 130 -2.03 -0.68 -23.99
C ILE A 130 -1.07 0.02 -24.95
N ASP A 131 -0.73 -0.62 -26.07
CA ASP A 131 0.14 -0.07 -27.11
C ASP A 131 -0.48 1.18 -27.77
N GLN A 132 -1.76 1.11 -28.12
CA GLN A 132 -2.50 2.23 -28.71
C GLN A 132 -2.61 3.37 -27.72
N ARG A 133 -2.98 3.08 -26.46
CA ARG A 133 -3.14 4.09 -25.41
C ARG A 133 -1.84 4.77 -25.03
N LEU A 134 -0.75 4.02 -24.90
CA LEU A 134 0.56 4.61 -24.65
C LEU A 134 1.03 5.46 -25.83
N SER A 135 0.76 5.03 -27.07
CA SER A 135 1.07 5.85 -28.26
C SER A 135 0.26 7.14 -28.29
N GLU A 136 -1.03 7.09 -27.97
CA GLU A 136 -1.92 8.26 -27.88
C GLU A 136 -1.49 9.24 -26.79
N TRP A 137 -1.10 8.74 -25.61
CA TRP A 137 -0.82 9.60 -24.46
C TRP A 137 0.62 10.07 -24.37
N ALA A 138 1.58 9.27 -24.84
CA ALA A 138 2.99 9.53 -24.70
C ALA A 138 3.73 9.73 -26.04
N GLY A 139 3.05 9.61 -27.18
CA GLY A 139 3.68 9.70 -28.51
C GLY A 139 4.45 11.01 -28.74
N ASP A 140 3.93 12.12 -28.21
CA ASP A 140 4.56 13.44 -28.28
C ASP A 140 5.20 13.88 -26.94
N ALA A 141 5.26 12.97 -25.95
CA ALA A 141 5.77 13.32 -24.64
C ALA A 141 7.30 13.52 -24.67
N ARG A 142 7.75 14.59 -24.01
CA ARG A 142 9.18 14.86 -23.84
C ARG A 142 9.84 13.82 -22.92
N ARG A 143 9.16 13.46 -21.83
CA ARG A 143 9.57 12.41 -20.90
C ARG A 143 8.36 11.68 -20.35
N VAL A 144 8.54 10.40 -20.09
CA VAL A 144 7.54 9.54 -19.44
C VAL A 144 8.06 9.19 -18.05
N PHE A 145 7.27 9.49 -17.04
CA PHE A 145 7.50 9.06 -15.67
C PHE A 145 6.58 7.88 -15.40
N TRP A 146 7.16 6.79 -14.92
CA TRP A 146 6.41 5.59 -14.59
C TRP A 146 6.57 5.31 -13.10
N VAL A 147 5.50 5.55 -12.34
CA VAL A 147 5.45 5.39 -10.89
C VAL A 147 4.91 4.00 -10.60
N GLN A 148 5.75 3.15 -10.01
CA GLN A 148 5.36 1.80 -9.60
C GLN A 148 5.16 1.72 -8.10
N TRP A 149 4.10 1.04 -7.70
CA TRP A 149 3.89 0.67 -6.31
C TRP A 149 4.75 -0.56 -5.95
N PHE A 150 5.40 -0.49 -4.79
CA PHE A 150 6.12 -1.63 -4.23
C PHE A 150 5.11 -2.74 -3.89
N GLU A 151 5.23 -3.92 -4.52
CA GLU A 151 4.24 -5.02 -4.51
C GLU A 151 3.04 -4.84 -5.46
N SER A 152 3.14 -3.98 -6.48
CA SER A 152 2.17 -3.92 -7.58
C SER A 152 2.08 -5.26 -8.32
N ASP A 153 0.85 -5.70 -8.61
CA ASP A 153 0.58 -6.90 -9.44
C ASP A 153 1.16 -6.78 -10.87
N THR A 154 1.60 -5.58 -11.26
CA THR A 154 2.27 -5.30 -12.54
C THR A 154 3.80 -5.34 -12.48
N ASP A 155 4.42 -5.63 -11.32
CA ASP A 155 5.88 -5.79 -11.21
C ASP A 155 6.33 -7.21 -11.61
N PRO A 156 6.94 -7.39 -12.80
CA PRO A 156 7.39 -8.70 -13.27
C PRO A 156 8.57 -9.26 -12.47
N ARG A 157 9.19 -8.48 -11.58
CA ARG A 157 10.30 -8.93 -10.73
C ARG A 157 9.84 -9.63 -9.46
N HIS A 158 8.58 -9.44 -9.07
CA HIS A 158 7.97 -10.03 -7.88
C HIS A 158 6.79 -10.96 -8.20
N SER A 159 6.44 -11.14 -9.48
CA SER A 159 5.49 -12.16 -9.94
C SER A 159 6.13 -13.56 -10.04
N VAL A 160 6.65 -14.10 -8.93
CA VAL A 160 7.03 -15.53 -8.81
C VAL A 160 6.83 -16.04 -7.40
#